data_AF-A0A4V6CIS2-F1
#
_entry.id   AF-A0A4V6CIS2-F1
#
_cell.length_a   1.000
_cell.length_b   1.000
_cell.length_c   1.000
_cell.angle_alpha   90.00
_cell.angle_beta   90.00
_cell.angle_gamma   90.00
#
_symmetry.space_group_name_H-M   'P 1'
#
loop_
_entity.id
_entity.type
_entity.pdbx_description
1 polymer ?
#
loop_
_entity_poly.entity_id
_entity_poly.type
_entity_poly.pdbx_seq_one_letter_code
_entity_poly.pdbx_strand_id
1 'polypeptide(L)'
;MSHEASTERESTRTDSPPAHAGKGRLVENIVVFALIFGAFLFSMYLLTWFTPQDVWPMAVIVVVSFLVFYIPQGILGRSDTGYNLAEGNSTDEKEMGTAVSS
;
A
#
# COMPACT_ATOMS: atom_id res chain seq x y z
N MET A 1 17.59 49.56 -18.54
CA MET A 1 18.84 49.12 -17.89
C MET A 1 18.52 48.85 -16.43
N SER A 2 18.94 47.68 -15.94
CA SER A 2 19.19 47.36 -14.53
C SER A 2 18.04 47.60 -13.53
N HIS A 3 17.08 46.66 -13.53
CA HIS A 3 16.57 46.20 -12.24
C HIS A 3 17.65 45.33 -11.59
N GLU A 4 18.60 46.00 -10.93
CA GLU A 4 19.43 45.39 -9.92
C GLU A 4 18.61 45.29 -8.63
N ALA A 5 18.08 44.10 -8.37
CA ALA A 5 17.85 43.60 -7.02
C ALA A 5 17.75 42.07 -7.09
N SER A 6 18.78 41.50 -7.71
CA SER A 6 19.05 40.07 -7.88
C SER A 6 19.55 39.44 -6.57
N THR A 7 18.92 39.75 -5.42
CA THR A 7 19.48 39.38 -4.11
C THR A 7 18.40 39.09 -3.07
N GLU A 8 17.34 38.35 -3.42
CA GLU A 8 16.46 37.79 -2.37
C GLU A 8 15.61 36.60 -2.84
N ARG A 9 16.23 35.60 -3.49
CA ARG A 9 15.73 34.22 -3.42
C ARG A 9 16.91 33.28 -3.23
N GLU A 10 17.62 33.53 -2.14
CA GLU A 10 18.49 32.55 -1.54
C GLU A 10 17.66 31.33 -1.12
N SER A 11 18.08 30.18 -1.63
CA SER A 11 18.18 28.92 -0.88
C SER A 11 17.07 28.66 0.14
N THR A 12 16.09 27.85 -0.25
CA THR A 12 15.53 26.88 0.71
C THR A 12 14.84 25.74 -0.02
N ARG A 13 15.44 24.54 0.10
CA ARG A 13 14.77 23.26 0.38
C ARG A 13 13.80 22.72 -0.67
N THR A 14 13.92 21.54 -1.22
CA THR A 14 14.87 20.44 -1.11
C THR A 14 14.51 19.55 -2.30
N ASP A 15 15.47 19.16 -3.13
CA ASP A 15 15.36 17.89 -3.84
C ASP A 15 15.29 16.80 -2.77
N SER A 16 14.10 16.50 -2.29
CA SER A 16 13.84 15.33 -1.48
C SER A 16 12.86 14.48 -2.27
N PRO A 17 13.27 13.30 -2.74
CA PRO A 17 12.31 12.27 -3.09
C PRO A 17 11.34 12.17 -1.90
N PRO A 18 10.03 11.96 -2.10
CA PRO A 18 9.12 11.73 -0.98
C PRO A 18 9.57 10.46 -0.24
N ALA A 19 10.47 10.62 0.73
CA ALA A 19 11.11 9.58 1.49
C ALA A 19 10.23 9.16 2.67
N HIS A 20 8.92 9.06 2.47
CA HIS A 20 7.97 8.60 3.48
C HIS A 20 7.01 7.54 2.91
N ALA A 21 7.47 6.73 1.95
CA ALA A 21 6.70 5.63 1.36
C ALA A 21 6.51 4.40 2.29
N GLY A 22 7.07 4.39 3.50
CA GLY A 22 7.23 3.15 4.28
C GLY A 22 6.61 3.10 5.67
N LYS A 23 6.28 4.23 6.33
CA LYS A 23 6.03 4.20 7.78
C LYS A 23 4.70 3.53 8.17
N GLY A 24 3.64 3.71 7.37
CA GLY A 24 2.35 3.03 7.56
C GLY A 24 2.27 1.63 6.93
N ARG A 25 3.11 1.36 5.92
CA ARG A 25 3.05 0.10 5.14
C ARG A 25 4.03 -0.97 5.63
N LEU A 26 4.91 -0.67 6.59
CA LEU A 26 5.90 -1.64 7.08
C LEU A 26 5.23 -2.79 7.84
N VAL A 27 4.30 -2.48 8.74
CA VAL A 27 3.54 -3.48 9.51
C VAL A 27 2.68 -4.32 8.55
N GLU A 28 1.97 -3.67 7.63
CA GLU A 28 1.17 -4.35 6.62
C GLU A 28 2.02 -5.28 5.74
N ASN A 29 3.18 -4.80 5.28
CA ASN A 29 4.10 -5.60 4.48
C ASN A 29 4.68 -6.79 5.27
N ILE A 30 5.00 -6.61 6.55
CA ILE A 30 5.43 -7.72 7.42
C ILE A 30 4.30 -8.75 7.59
N VAL A 31 3.06 -8.32 7.80
CA VAL A 31 1.92 -9.24 7.95
C VAL A 31 1.68 -10.02 6.66
N VAL A 32 1.67 -9.35 5.50
CA VAL A 32 1.51 -10.01 4.19
C VAL A 32 2.68 -10.96 3.92
N PHE A 33 3.92 -10.54 4.23
CA PHE A 33 5.09 -11.39 4.10
C PHE A 33 4.98 -12.65 4.98
N ALA A 34 4.66 -12.50 6.26
CA ALA A 34 4.53 -13.62 7.19
C ALA A 34 3.41 -14.57 6.76
N LEU A 35 2.33 -14.04 6.18
CA LEU A 35 1.21 -14.84 5.67
C LEU A 35 1.61 -15.68 4.46
N ILE A 36 2.24 -15.07 3.45
CA ILE A 36 2.71 -15.77 2.24
C ILE A 36 3.81 -16.78 2.61
N PHE A 37 4.77 -16.37 3.44
CA PHE A 37 5.89 -17.21 3.86
C PHE A 37 5.42 -18.37 4.74
N GLY A 38 4.50 -18.12 5.68
CA GLY A 38 3.89 -19.16 6.50
C GLY A 38 3.12 -20.18 5.68
N ALA A 39 2.34 -19.73 4.69
CA ALA A 39 1.62 -20.62 3.80
C ALA A 39 2.54 -21.44 2.88
N PHE A 40 3.68 -20.86 2.47
CA PHE A 40 4.71 -21.61 1.74
C PHE A 40 5.29 -22.74 2.59
N LEU A 41 5.69 -22.45 3.84
CA LEU A 41 6.20 -23.47 4.76
C LEU A 41 5.14 -24.52 5.10
N PHE A 42 3.89 -24.10 5.29
CA PHE A 42 2.77 -25.00 5.51
C PHE A 42 2.55 -25.93 4.31
N SER A 43 2.64 -25.41 3.09
CA SER A 43 2.51 -26.22 1.87
C SER A 43 3.66 -27.23 1.74
N MET A 44 4.89 -26.83 2.07
CA MET A 44 6.05 -27.73 2.13
C MET A 44 5.84 -28.85 3.16
N TYR A 45 5.33 -28.51 4.35
CA TYR A 45 4.98 -29.48 5.38
C TYR A 45 3.94 -30.46 4.84
N LEU A 46 2.85 -29.97 4.24
CA LEU A 46 1.77 -30.79 3.68
C LEU A 46 2.23 -31.80 2.63
N LEU A 47 3.20 -31.44 1.81
CA LEU A 47 3.78 -32.34 0.81
C LEU A 47 4.45 -33.58 1.44
N THR A 48 4.80 -33.54 2.73
CA THR A 48 5.31 -34.71 3.47
C THR A 48 4.27 -35.82 3.61
N TRP A 49 2.96 -35.49 3.65
CA TRP A 49 1.88 -36.48 3.65
C TRP A 49 1.32 -36.78 2.26
N PHE A 50 1.83 -36.14 1.21
CA PHE A 50 1.33 -36.37 -0.13
C PHE A 50 1.77 -37.75 -0.62
N THR A 51 0.81 -38.65 -0.74
CA THR A 51 0.98 -39.94 -1.42
C THR A 51 -0.03 -40.06 -2.55
N PRO A 52 0.21 -40.90 -3.58
CA PRO A 52 -0.76 -41.11 -4.65
C PRO A 52 -2.10 -41.68 -4.17
N GLN A 53 -2.13 -42.29 -2.98
CA GLN A 53 -3.33 -42.85 -2.35
C GLN A 53 -4.08 -41.78 -1.54
N ASP A 54 -3.35 -40.83 -0.95
CA ASP A 54 -3.87 -39.79 -0.06
C ASP A 54 -3.74 -38.40 -0.71
N VAL A 55 -4.80 -38.01 -1.42
CA VAL A 55 -4.85 -36.74 -2.17
C VAL A 55 -5.33 -35.54 -1.34
N TRP A 56 -5.74 -35.75 -0.09
CA TRP A 56 -6.23 -34.68 0.79
C TRP A 56 -5.22 -33.53 1.00
N PRO A 57 -3.88 -33.75 1.04
CA PRO A 57 -2.92 -32.65 1.18
C PRO A 57 -2.98 -31.69 -0.02
N MET A 58 -3.28 -32.20 -1.22
CA MET A 58 -3.47 -31.35 -2.39
C MET A 58 -4.71 -30.47 -2.27
N ALA A 59 -5.82 -31.01 -1.76
CA ALA A 59 -7.03 -30.22 -1.53
C ALA A 59 -6.77 -29.08 -0.54
N VAL A 60 -6.02 -29.35 0.53
CA VAL A 60 -5.67 -28.33 1.53
C VAL A 60 -4.72 -27.28 0.95
N ILE A 61 -3.71 -27.67 0.16
CA ILE A 61 -2.80 -26.71 -0.53
C ILE A 61 -3.60 -25.76 -1.43
N VAL A 62 -4.63 -26.24 -2.13
CA VAL A 62 -5.49 -25.39 -2.98
C VAL A 62 -6.24 -24.37 -2.12
N VAL A 63 -6.87 -24.79 -1.02
CA VAL A 63 -7.60 -23.88 -0.13
C VAL A 63 -6.67 -22.85 0.49
N VAL A 64 -5.50 -23.26 0.97
CA VAL A 64 -4.47 -22.36 1.51
C VAL A 64 -4.04 -21.35 0.46
N SER A 65 -3.81 -21.79 -0.79
CA SER A 65 -3.45 -20.89 -1.88
C SER A 65 -4.51 -19.82 -2.08
N PHE A 66 -5.79 -20.18 -2.12
CA PHE A 66 -6.89 -19.20 -2.21
C PHE A 66 -6.90 -18.20 -1.06
N LEU A 67 -6.73 -18.68 0.18
CA LEU A 67 -6.69 -17.81 1.36
C LEU A 67 -5.51 -16.83 1.32
N VAL A 68 -4.36 -17.30 0.83
CA VAL A 68 -3.15 -16.47 0.68
C VAL A 68 -3.36 -15.32 -0.29
N PHE A 69 -4.16 -15.50 -1.32
CA PHE A 69 -4.51 -14.39 -2.24
C PHE A 69 -5.65 -13.52 -1.70
N TYR A 70 -6.64 -14.12 -1.03
CA TYR A 70 -7.83 -13.41 -0.56
C TYR A 70 -7.54 -12.46 0.62
N ILE A 71 -6.73 -12.89 1.58
CA ILE A 71 -6.48 -12.12 2.81
C ILE A 71 -5.72 -10.81 2.53
N PRO A 72 -4.61 -10.80 1.75
CA PRO A 72 -3.93 -9.56 1.39
C PRO A 72 -4.83 -8.60 0.61
N GLN A 73 -5.70 -9.10 -0.28
CA GLN A 73 -6.66 -8.25 -1.01
C GLN A 73 -7.61 -7.49 -0.06
N GLY A 74 -8.02 -8.13 1.04
CA GLY A 74 -8.88 -7.48 2.04
C GLY A 74 -8.18 -6.42 2.88
N ILE A 75 -6.86 -6.54 3.09
CA ILE A 75 -6.04 -5.63 3.89
C ILE A 75 -5.53 -4.46 3.05
N LEU A 76 -4.97 -4.76 1.86
CA LEU A 76 -4.40 -3.78 0.92
C LEU A 76 -5.45 -2.83 0.30
N GLY A 77 -6.71 -3.24 0.22
CA GLY A 77 -7.79 -2.45 -0.38
C GLY A 77 -8.48 -1.46 0.56
N ARG A 78 -8.18 -1.47 1.87
CA ARG A 78 -8.89 -0.66 2.88
C ARG A 78 -8.01 0.32 3.66
N SER A 79 -6.69 0.15 3.63
CA SER A 79 -5.75 0.94 4.43
C SER A 79 -5.58 2.39 3.95
N ASP A 80 -5.79 2.69 2.68
CA ASP A 80 -5.65 4.06 2.13
C ASP A 80 -6.87 4.97 2.36
N THR A 81 -8.02 4.42 2.76
CA THR A 81 -9.31 5.15 2.81
C THR A 81 -9.73 5.51 4.24
N GLY A 82 -9.33 4.76 5.26
CA GLY A 82 -9.85 4.97 6.63
C GLY A 82 -9.39 6.27 7.31
N TYR A 83 -8.12 6.66 7.13
CA TYR A 83 -7.56 7.84 7.81
C TYR A 83 -7.99 9.15 7.15
N ASN A 84 -7.95 9.23 5.82
CA ASN A 84 -8.32 10.44 5.07
C ASN A 84 -9.82 10.79 5.12
N LEU A 85 -10.72 9.84 5.41
CA LEU A 85 -12.15 10.12 5.57
C LEU A 85 -12.58 10.48 7.00
N ALA A 86 -11.81 10.08 8.03
CA ALA A 86 -12.09 10.46 9.41
C ALA A 86 -11.57 11.88 9.74
N GLU A 87 -10.54 12.35 9.03
CA GLU A 87 -9.98 13.70 9.16
C GLU A 87 -10.87 14.79 8.50
N GLY A 88 -11.92 14.40 7.76
CA GLY A 88 -12.91 15.36 7.24
C GLY A 88 -12.34 16.44 6.33
N ASN A 89 -11.16 16.24 5.71
CA ASN A 89 -10.66 17.15 4.70
C ASN A 89 -11.36 16.84 3.38
N SER A 90 -12.57 17.38 3.25
CA SER A 90 -13.11 17.68 1.94
C SER A 90 -12.11 18.64 1.32
N THR A 91 -11.28 18.16 0.39
CA THR A 91 -10.59 19.07 -0.51
C THR A 91 -11.69 19.91 -1.13
N ASP A 92 -11.81 21.15 -0.69
CA ASP A 92 -12.61 22.21 -1.28
C ASP A 92 -12.10 22.41 -2.71
N GLU A 93 -12.54 21.53 -3.59
CA GLU A 93 -12.48 21.74 -5.02
C GLU A 93 -13.81 22.39 -5.42
N LYS A 94 -14.12 23.54 -4.81
CA LYS A 94 -15.17 24.43 -5.28
C LYS A 94 -14.78 25.89 -5.05
N GLU A 95 -14.90 26.64 -6.13
CA GLU A 95 -14.90 28.10 -6.22
C GLU A 95 -13.52 28.76 -6.24
N MET A 96 -12.99 28.97 -7.46
CA MET A 96 -12.65 30.30 -7.99
C MET A 96 -12.21 30.15 -9.45
N GLY A 97 -13.18 29.79 -10.32
CA GLY A 97 -12.92 29.48 -11.72
C GLY A 97 -13.85 30.14 -12.71
N THR A 98 -14.59 31.19 -12.36
CA THR A 98 -15.36 31.99 -13.32
C THR A 98 -15.58 33.42 -12.82
N ALA A 99 -14.49 34.18 -12.63
CA ALA A 99 -14.59 35.64 -12.71
C ALA A 99 -14.52 36.03 -14.19
N VAL A 100 -15.67 36.04 -14.87
CA VAL A 100 -15.81 36.73 -16.18
C VAL A 100 -15.81 38.22 -15.87
N SER A 101 -14.68 38.89 -16.13
CA SER A 101 -14.66 40.35 -16.22
C SER A 101 -15.39 40.74 -17.49
N SER A 102 -16.46 41.51 -17.32
CA SER A 102 -17.14 42.34 -18.31
C SER A 102 -16.20 43.32 -19.00
#